data_AF-A0A0K8TVZ0-F1
#
_entry.id   AF-A0A0K8TVZ0-F1
#
_cell.length_a   1.000
_cell.length_b   1.000
_cell.length_c   1.000
_cell.angle_alpha   90.00
_cell.angle_beta   90.00
_cell.angle_gamma   90.00
#
_symmetry.space_group_name_H-M   'P 1'
#
loop_
_entity.id
_entity.type
_entity.pdbx_description
1 polymer ?
#
loop_
_entity_poly.entity_id
_entity_poly.type
_entity_poly.pdbx_seq_one_letter_code
_entity_poly.pdbx_strand_id
1 'polypeptide(L)'
;MSKFFLAALLCVAVCAQLSFAASIVEAIDADLRVNLDGYNKILAGVDEAHKANLEKLIAQTEAALKETDSKAKTTILDGLTGTFPEEFNQYLHKKLQELNVDGEIQNSLDFYKALLPKSDSAEFKADIEKSIVNLNAIAKEADAAKKVESYLKFTQDHRAGFQEFLKKQTLPEIEKSLNAAIKFFDDLLADADIKHKDEIAALKVKAEGGLAAATLEDKQKIYFEVTNSENKDVFNYLREKYIEKQ
;
A
#
# COMPACT_ATOMS: atom_id res chain seq x y z
N MET A 1 -10.05 18.13 -3.61
CA MET A 1 -8.74 17.93 -2.96
C MET A 1 -8.68 16.69 -2.04
N SER A 2 -9.59 15.71 -2.14
CA SER A 2 -9.56 14.48 -1.32
C SER A 2 -9.12 13.20 -2.06
N LYS A 3 -8.55 13.33 -3.27
CA LYS A 3 -8.27 12.18 -4.14
C LYS A 3 -6.91 11.50 -3.92
N PHE A 4 -6.04 12.06 -3.08
CA PHE A 4 -4.65 11.59 -2.94
C PHE A 4 -4.39 10.65 -1.74
N PHE A 5 -5.26 10.63 -0.73
CA PHE A 5 -5.03 9.80 0.47
C PHE A 5 -5.46 8.33 0.31
N LEU A 6 -6.46 8.05 -0.54
CA LEU A 6 -6.90 6.68 -0.81
C LEU A 6 -5.94 5.88 -1.71
N ALA A 7 -5.13 6.57 -2.52
CA ALA A 7 -4.09 5.92 -3.33
C ALA A 7 -2.89 5.46 -2.49
N ALA A 8 -2.67 6.02 -1.30
CA ALA A 8 -1.53 5.71 -0.45
C ALA A 8 -1.66 4.35 0.29
N LEU A 9 -2.88 3.89 0.56
CA LEU A 9 -3.14 2.60 1.23
C LEU A 9 -3.03 1.41 0.26
N LEU A 10 -3.31 1.65 -1.03
CA LEU A 10 -3.19 0.68 -2.12
C LEU A 10 -1.75 0.21 -2.39
N CYS A 11 -0.73 1.03 -2.06
CA CYS A 11 0.66 0.68 -2.35
C CYS A 11 1.31 -0.19 -1.26
N VAL A 12 0.90 -0.15 0.00
CA VAL A 12 1.75 -0.72 1.08
C VAL A 12 1.68 -2.26 1.15
N ALA A 13 0.49 -2.86 0.94
CA ALA A 13 0.33 -4.32 1.01
C ALA A 13 0.82 -5.05 -0.25
N VAL A 14 0.69 -4.44 -1.43
CA VAL A 14 1.24 -4.97 -2.69
C VAL A 14 2.77 -4.89 -2.70
N CYS A 15 3.34 -3.83 -2.11
CA CYS A 15 4.79 -3.64 -2.03
C CYS A 15 5.53 -4.64 -1.11
N ALA A 16 4.85 -5.27 -0.15
CA ALA A 16 5.47 -6.23 0.78
C ALA A 16 5.61 -7.66 0.23
N GLN A 17 4.89 -8.02 -0.84
CA GLN A 17 5.01 -9.34 -1.50
C GLN A 17 5.88 -9.28 -2.76
N LEU A 18 5.99 -8.10 -3.38
CA LEU A 18 6.93 -7.78 -4.45
C LEU A 18 8.39 -7.69 -3.98
N SER A 19 8.61 -7.54 -2.68
CA SER A 19 9.91 -7.33 -2.03
C SER A 19 10.72 -8.61 -1.78
N PHE A 20 10.46 -9.70 -2.50
CA PHE A 20 11.19 -10.97 -2.40
C PHE A 20 11.70 -11.52 -3.75
N ALA A 21 11.58 -10.74 -4.82
CA ALA A 21 11.89 -11.14 -6.18
C ALA A 21 13.31 -10.69 -6.63
N ALA A 22 14.16 -11.63 -7.04
CA ALA A 22 15.53 -11.45 -7.51
C ALA A 22 15.66 -10.92 -8.95
N SER A 23 14.55 -10.71 -9.68
CA SER A 23 14.55 -10.15 -11.04
C SER A 23 13.24 -9.42 -11.40
N ILE A 24 13.24 -8.59 -12.45
CA ILE A 24 12.03 -7.96 -13.02
C ILE A 24 10.95 -9.01 -13.32
N VAL A 25 11.34 -10.19 -13.80
CA VAL A 25 10.40 -11.30 -14.08
C VAL A 25 9.78 -11.83 -12.80
N GLU A 26 10.58 -11.99 -11.74
CA GLU A 26 10.07 -12.42 -10.43
C GLU A 26 9.21 -11.33 -9.76
N ALA A 27 9.52 -10.05 -9.99
CA ALA A 27 8.73 -8.93 -9.48
C ALA A 27 7.38 -8.84 -10.21
N ILE A 28 7.37 -9.04 -11.52
CA ILE A 28 6.12 -9.19 -12.28
C ILE A 28 5.36 -10.42 -11.77
N ASP A 29 6.02 -11.55 -11.50
CA ASP A 29 5.34 -12.75 -11.00
C ASP A 29 4.76 -12.60 -9.60
N ALA A 30 5.47 -11.89 -8.71
CA ALA A 30 4.93 -11.54 -7.41
C ALA A 30 3.71 -10.61 -7.55
N ASP A 31 3.76 -9.60 -8.43
CA ASP A 31 2.62 -8.70 -8.70
C ASP A 31 1.42 -9.49 -9.21
N LEU A 32 1.66 -10.35 -10.20
CA LEU A 32 0.65 -11.19 -10.81
C LEU A 32 0.03 -12.14 -9.80
N ARG A 33 0.82 -12.70 -8.86
CA ARG A 33 0.29 -13.55 -7.78
C ARG A 33 -0.57 -12.78 -6.78
N VAL A 34 -0.19 -11.56 -6.40
CA VAL A 34 -1.02 -10.70 -5.53
C VAL A 34 -2.33 -10.36 -6.21
N ASN A 35 -2.25 -9.93 -7.47
CA ASN A 35 -3.43 -9.64 -8.28
C ASN A 35 -4.30 -10.88 -8.46
N LEU A 36 -3.71 -12.06 -8.70
CA LEU A 36 -4.44 -13.34 -8.79
C LEU A 36 -5.17 -13.69 -7.49
N ASP A 37 -4.51 -13.52 -6.34
CA ASP A 37 -5.12 -13.77 -5.04
C ASP A 37 -6.31 -12.84 -4.81
N GLY A 38 -6.16 -11.54 -5.13
CA GLY A 38 -7.25 -10.57 -5.12
C GLY A 38 -8.40 -10.98 -6.03
N TYR A 39 -8.13 -11.33 -7.29
CA TYR A 39 -9.16 -11.74 -8.24
C TYR A 39 -9.87 -13.02 -7.82
N ASN A 40 -9.15 -14.02 -7.31
CA ASN A 40 -9.74 -15.27 -6.83
C ASN A 40 -10.63 -15.05 -5.58
N LYS A 41 -10.24 -14.14 -4.69
CA LYS A 41 -11.09 -13.73 -3.56
C LYS A 41 -12.38 -13.07 -4.04
N ILE A 42 -12.31 -12.25 -5.10
CA ILE A 42 -13.50 -11.62 -5.71
C ILE A 42 -14.36 -12.68 -6.41
N LEU A 43 -13.75 -13.66 -7.09
CA LEU A 43 -14.45 -14.69 -7.86
C LEU A 43 -15.44 -15.50 -7.00
N ALA A 44 -15.12 -15.72 -5.72
CA ALA A 44 -15.98 -16.45 -4.79
C ALA A 44 -17.36 -15.77 -4.54
N GLY A 45 -17.49 -14.47 -4.82
CA GLY A 45 -18.71 -13.69 -4.61
C GLY A 45 -19.10 -12.81 -5.78
N VAL A 46 -18.55 -13.06 -6.97
CA VAL A 46 -18.86 -12.28 -8.18
C VAL A 46 -20.28 -12.58 -8.66
N ASP A 47 -20.96 -11.55 -9.17
CA ASP A 47 -22.25 -11.75 -9.83
C ASP A 47 -22.09 -12.30 -11.26
N GLU A 48 -23.18 -12.81 -11.84
CA GLU A 48 -23.15 -13.47 -13.14
C GLU A 48 -22.78 -12.52 -14.30
N ALA A 49 -23.02 -11.21 -14.15
CA ALA A 49 -22.72 -10.23 -15.19
C ALA A 49 -21.21 -9.98 -15.33
N HIS A 50 -20.47 -10.05 -14.22
CA HIS A 50 -19.02 -9.79 -14.19
C HIS A 50 -18.16 -11.07 -14.20
N LYS A 51 -18.76 -12.23 -13.92
CA LYS A 51 -18.06 -13.52 -13.76
C LYS A 51 -17.18 -13.89 -14.96
N ALA A 52 -17.74 -13.88 -16.17
CA ALA A 52 -17.00 -14.29 -17.37
C ALA A 52 -15.78 -13.40 -17.66
N ASN A 53 -15.90 -12.09 -17.39
CA ASN A 53 -14.78 -11.15 -17.54
C ASN A 53 -13.72 -11.37 -16.45
N LEU A 54 -14.12 -11.65 -15.21
CA LEU A 54 -13.20 -11.96 -14.11
C LEU A 54 -12.46 -13.28 -14.34
N GLU A 55 -13.15 -14.33 -14.77
CA GLU A 55 -12.53 -15.61 -15.15
C GLU A 55 -11.54 -15.43 -16.30
N LYS A 56 -11.88 -14.61 -17.30
CA LYS A 56 -10.97 -14.26 -18.39
C LYS A 56 -9.74 -13.49 -17.91
N LEU A 57 -9.91 -12.51 -17.02
CA LEU A 57 -8.80 -11.77 -16.42
C LEU A 57 -7.88 -12.69 -15.61
N ILE A 58 -8.44 -13.58 -14.79
CA ILE A 58 -7.68 -14.59 -14.04
C ILE A 58 -6.89 -15.47 -15.00
N ALA A 59 -7.55 -16.03 -16.03
CA ALA A 59 -6.89 -16.90 -17.00
C ALA A 59 -5.74 -16.19 -17.76
N GLN A 60 -5.91 -14.93 -18.13
CA GLN A 60 -4.86 -14.15 -18.80
C GLN A 60 -3.71 -13.81 -17.84
N THR A 61 -4.01 -13.52 -16.57
CA THR A 61 -3.01 -13.26 -15.53
C THR A 61 -2.22 -14.55 -15.18
N GLU A 62 -2.89 -15.70 -15.14
CA GLU A 62 -2.24 -17.01 -15.01
C GLU A 62 -1.37 -17.36 -16.22
N ALA A 63 -1.81 -17.02 -17.43
CA ALA A 63 -1.02 -17.21 -18.65
C ALA A 63 0.25 -16.35 -18.62
N ALA A 64 0.15 -15.09 -18.18
CA ALA A 64 1.31 -14.22 -17.98
C ALA A 64 2.25 -14.78 -16.90
N LEU A 65 1.72 -15.36 -15.82
CA LEU A 65 2.52 -15.97 -14.75
C LEU A 65 3.27 -17.24 -15.20
N LYS A 66 2.70 -18.00 -16.16
CA LYS A 66 3.33 -19.20 -16.73
C LYS A 66 4.40 -18.89 -17.78
N GLU A 67 4.39 -17.67 -18.33
CA GLU A 67 5.39 -17.23 -19.29
C GLU A 67 6.72 -16.96 -18.57
N THR A 68 7.83 -17.38 -19.15
CA THR A 68 9.17 -17.23 -18.55
C THR A 68 10.02 -16.20 -19.29
N ASP A 69 9.68 -15.89 -20.55
CA ASP A 69 10.28 -14.81 -21.31
C ASP A 69 9.68 -13.45 -20.94
N SER A 70 10.53 -12.49 -20.58
CA SER A 70 10.09 -11.18 -20.11
C SER A 70 9.36 -10.37 -21.18
N LYS A 71 9.76 -10.47 -22.45
CA LYS A 71 9.12 -9.73 -23.55
C LYS A 71 7.77 -10.31 -23.91
N ALA A 72 7.66 -11.64 -23.95
CA ALA A 72 6.39 -12.33 -24.16
C ALA A 72 5.42 -12.04 -23.00
N LYS A 73 5.91 -12.06 -21.76
CA LYS A 73 5.12 -11.69 -20.57
C LYS A 73 4.61 -10.26 -20.64
N THR A 74 5.46 -9.29 -20.92
CA THR A 74 5.03 -7.88 -21.10
C THR A 74 4.02 -7.74 -22.24
N THR A 75 4.19 -8.47 -23.35
CA THR A 75 3.22 -8.45 -24.46
C THR A 75 1.84 -8.96 -24.05
N ILE A 76 1.78 -10.02 -23.22
CA ILE A 76 0.51 -10.52 -22.67
C ILE A 76 -0.14 -9.45 -21.77
N LEU A 77 0.67 -8.79 -20.92
CA LEU A 77 0.19 -7.76 -19.99
C LEU A 77 -0.26 -6.48 -20.69
N ASP A 78 0.48 -6.01 -21.69
CA ASP A 78 0.12 -4.85 -22.51
C ASP A 78 -1.21 -5.11 -23.23
N GLY A 79 -1.44 -6.36 -23.67
CA GLY A 79 -2.70 -6.81 -24.26
C GLY A 79 -3.90 -6.82 -23.31
N LEU A 80 -3.72 -6.67 -21.99
CA LEU A 80 -4.83 -6.49 -21.05
C LEU A 80 -5.44 -5.09 -21.16
N THR A 81 -4.66 -4.11 -21.62
CA THR A 81 -5.09 -2.71 -21.74
C THR A 81 -6.19 -2.57 -22.79
N GLY A 82 -7.40 -2.23 -22.34
CA GLY A 82 -8.57 -2.05 -23.22
C GLY A 82 -9.30 -3.34 -23.62
N THR A 83 -8.92 -4.49 -23.07
CA THR A 83 -9.55 -5.80 -23.36
C THR A 83 -10.90 -5.98 -22.67
N PHE A 84 -11.12 -5.28 -21.54
CA PHE A 84 -12.33 -5.42 -20.74
C PHE A 84 -13.23 -4.19 -20.85
N PRO A 85 -14.57 -4.37 -20.79
CA PRO A 85 -15.51 -3.26 -20.74
C PRO A 85 -15.22 -2.31 -19.57
N GLU A 86 -15.43 -1.02 -19.78
CA GLU A 86 -15.21 0.01 -18.75
C GLU A 86 -16.03 -0.26 -17.48
N GLU A 87 -17.27 -0.74 -17.62
CA GLU A 87 -18.11 -1.12 -16.49
C GLU A 87 -17.48 -2.22 -15.63
N PHE A 88 -16.89 -3.25 -16.27
CA PHE A 88 -16.16 -4.30 -15.56
C PHE A 88 -14.91 -3.77 -14.86
N ASN A 89 -14.16 -2.85 -15.49
CA ASN A 89 -12.98 -2.25 -14.87
C ASN A 89 -13.35 -1.44 -13.62
N GLN A 90 -14.46 -0.69 -13.67
CA GLN A 90 -14.97 0.05 -12.52
C GLN A 90 -15.45 -0.87 -11.40
N TYR A 91 -16.15 -1.96 -11.75
CA TYR A 91 -16.54 -2.99 -10.81
C TYR A 91 -15.33 -3.61 -10.10
N LEU A 92 -14.34 -4.06 -10.88
CA LEU A 92 -13.13 -4.71 -10.37
C LEU A 92 -12.33 -3.77 -9.46
N HIS A 93 -12.16 -2.51 -9.88
CA HIS A 93 -11.48 -1.50 -9.08
C HIS A 93 -12.16 -1.30 -7.72
N LYS A 94 -13.49 -1.22 -7.72
CA LYS A 94 -14.27 -1.13 -6.47
C LYS A 94 -14.05 -2.36 -5.59
N LYS A 95 -14.11 -3.57 -6.14
CA LYS A 95 -13.89 -4.82 -5.39
C LYS A 95 -12.48 -4.96 -4.81
N LEU A 96 -11.47 -4.48 -5.50
CA LEU A 96 -10.10 -4.44 -4.98
C LEU A 96 -9.94 -3.40 -3.85
N GLN A 97 -10.60 -2.24 -3.96
CA GLN A 97 -10.64 -1.27 -2.86
C GLN A 97 -11.31 -1.86 -1.61
N GLU A 98 -12.38 -2.61 -1.79
CA GLU A 98 -13.08 -3.31 -0.71
C GLU A 98 -12.16 -4.28 0.04
N LEU A 99 -11.39 -5.12 -0.68
CA LEU A 99 -10.42 -6.04 -0.09
C LEU A 99 -9.29 -5.33 0.68
N ASN A 100 -8.80 -4.19 0.16
CA ASN A 100 -7.75 -3.43 0.83
C ASN A 100 -8.24 -2.77 2.12
N VAL A 101 -9.49 -2.31 2.15
CA VAL A 101 -10.07 -1.70 3.36
C VAL A 101 -10.10 -2.69 4.53
N ASP A 102 -10.28 -3.99 4.30
CA ASP A 102 -10.23 -4.99 5.38
C ASP A 102 -8.84 -5.08 6.04
N GLY A 103 -7.77 -5.02 5.24
CA GLY A 103 -6.40 -4.97 5.76
C GLY A 103 -6.13 -3.70 6.56
N GLU A 104 -6.63 -2.57 6.09
CA GLU A 104 -6.48 -1.28 6.77
C GLU A 104 -7.26 -1.21 8.10
N ILE A 105 -8.46 -1.76 8.14
CA ILE A 105 -9.23 -1.90 9.39
C ILE A 105 -8.46 -2.75 10.40
N GLN A 106 -7.83 -3.84 9.95
CA GLN A 106 -7.04 -4.71 10.82
C GLN A 106 -5.79 -3.99 11.36
N ASN A 107 -5.03 -3.29 10.51
CA ASN A 107 -3.89 -2.49 10.94
C ASN A 107 -4.28 -1.43 11.96
N SER A 108 -5.41 -0.74 11.73
CA SER A 108 -5.96 0.21 12.69
C SER A 108 -6.31 -0.46 14.01
N LEU A 109 -7.00 -1.61 13.98
CA LEU A 109 -7.33 -2.37 15.19
C LEU A 109 -6.09 -2.70 16.02
N ASP A 110 -5.02 -3.16 15.37
CA ASP A 110 -3.78 -3.54 16.05
C ASP A 110 -3.06 -2.33 16.62
N PHE A 111 -3.05 -1.20 15.90
CA PHE A 111 -2.56 0.08 16.42
C PHE A 111 -3.30 0.51 17.69
N TYR A 112 -4.64 0.59 17.67
CA TYR A 112 -5.40 1.01 18.87
C TYR A 112 -5.23 0.02 20.03
N LYS A 113 -5.19 -1.29 19.77
CA LYS A 113 -4.90 -2.29 20.82
C LYS A 113 -3.52 -2.11 21.43
N ALA A 114 -2.51 -1.77 20.63
CA ALA A 114 -1.15 -1.50 21.11
C ALA A 114 -1.05 -0.21 21.93
N LEU A 115 -2.00 0.73 21.81
CA LEU A 115 -2.07 1.93 22.63
C LEU A 115 -2.66 1.69 24.03
N LEU A 116 -3.60 0.75 24.17
CA LEU A 116 -4.24 0.44 25.47
C LEU A 116 -3.28 0.16 26.64
N PRO A 117 -2.18 -0.60 26.47
CA PRO A 117 -1.26 -0.87 27.57
C PRO A 117 -0.28 0.27 27.88
N LYS A 118 -0.22 1.34 27.07
CA LYS A 118 0.72 2.44 27.29
C LYS A 118 0.23 3.38 28.41
N SER A 119 1.11 3.74 29.34
CA SER A 119 0.82 4.66 30.45
C SER A 119 0.25 6.01 29.99
N ASP A 120 0.76 6.49 28.86
CA ASP A 120 0.45 7.83 28.33
C ASP A 120 -0.90 7.87 27.60
N SER A 121 -1.57 6.71 27.47
CA SER A 121 -2.91 6.57 26.90
C SER A 121 -4.03 6.74 27.92
N ALA A 122 -3.73 6.91 29.22
CA ALA A 122 -4.72 6.89 30.29
C ALA A 122 -5.85 7.92 30.11
N GLU A 123 -5.53 9.13 29.63
CA GLU A 123 -6.51 10.19 29.34
C GLU A 123 -7.44 9.85 28.15
N PHE A 124 -6.97 9.04 27.21
CA PHE A 124 -7.67 8.71 25.96
C PHE A 124 -8.21 7.27 25.93
N LYS A 125 -8.14 6.54 27.05
CA LYS A 125 -8.56 5.13 27.12
C LYS A 125 -9.96 4.89 26.55
N ALA A 126 -10.93 5.72 26.93
CA ALA A 126 -12.31 5.59 26.44
C ALA A 126 -12.42 5.85 24.93
N ASP A 127 -11.65 6.79 24.38
CA ASP A 127 -11.63 7.06 22.94
C ASP A 127 -10.99 5.88 22.16
N ILE A 128 -9.93 5.28 22.72
CA ILE A 128 -9.27 4.09 22.15
C ILE A 128 -10.23 2.90 22.15
N GLU A 129 -10.90 2.62 23.27
CA GLU A 129 -11.88 1.54 23.38
C GLU A 129 -13.06 1.74 22.41
N LYS A 130 -13.58 2.98 22.33
CA LYS A 130 -14.62 3.33 21.36
C LYS A 130 -14.15 3.12 19.92
N SER A 131 -12.89 3.48 19.62
CA SER A 131 -12.32 3.31 18.28
C SER A 131 -12.23 1.82 17.90
N ILE A 132 -11.82 0.96 18.84
CA ILE A 132 -11.77 -0.49 18.66
C ILE A 132 -13.18 -1.05 18.43
N VAL A 133 -14.18 -0.62 19.20
CA VAL A 133 -15.58 -1.06 19.01
C VAL A 133 -16.09 -0.67 17.63
N ASN A 134 -15.85 0.58 17.21
CA ASN A 134 -16.26 1.08 15.90
C ASN A 134 -15.58 0.31 14.75
N LEU A 135 -14.26 0.10 14.83
CA LEU A 135 -13.52 -0.66 13.82
C LEU A 135 -14.00 -2.11 13.72
N ASN A 136 -14.28 -2.77 14.85
CA ASN A 136 -14.86 -4.12 14.83
C ASN A 136 -16.26 -4.17 14.21
N ALA A 137 -17.05 -3.10 14.37
CA ALA A 137 -18.37 -2.99 13.72
C ALA A 137 -18.20 -2.80 12.20
N ILE A 138 -17.27 -1.94 11.77
CA ILE A 138 -16.96 -1.71 10.35
C ILE A 138 -16.42 -2.99 9.71
N ALA A 139 -15.53 -3.72 10.37
CA ALA A 139 -14.99 -4.99 9.87
C ALA A 139 -16.09 -6.02 9.55
N LYS A 140 -17.20 -5.98 10.29
CA LYS A 140 -18.35 -6.89 10.12
C LYS A 140 -19.38 -6.39 9.10
N GLU A 141 -19.21 -5.20 8.53
CA GLU A 141 -20.11 -4.70 7.50
C GLU A 141 -20.01 -5.58 6.25
N ALA A 142 -21.16 -6.08 5.78
CA ALA A 142 -21.24 -6.97 4.63
C ALA A 142 -21.31 -6.19 3.32
N ASP A 143 -21.89 -4.99 3.34
CA ASP A 143 -21.84 -4.08 2.19
C ASP A 143 -20.49 -3.40 2.14
N ALA A 144 -19.70 -3.79 1.15
CA ALA A 144 -18.32 -3.37 1.09
C ALA A 144 -18.14 -1.90 0.63
N ALA A 145 -19.10 -1.33 -0.10
CA ALA A 145 -19.11 0.12 -0.38
C ALA A 145 -19.37 0.91 0.90
N LYS A 146 -20.32 0.44 1.71
CA LYS A 146 -20.63 1.00 3.02
C LYS A 146 -19.49 0.79 4.01
N LYS A 147 -18.76 -0.32 3.92
CA LYS A 147 -17.55 -0.57 4.72
C LYS A 147 -16.47 0.46 4.43
N VAL A 148 -16.16 0.69 3.15
CA VAL A 148 -15.19 1.71 2.71
C VAL A 148 -15.60 3.09 3.20
N GLU A 149 -16.86 3.48 3.00
CA GLU A 149 -17.37 4.78 3.47
C GLU A 149 -17.28 4.91 5.00
N SER A 150 -17.66 3.87 5.73
CA SER A 150 -17.64 3.85 7.19
C SER A 150 -16.22 3.93 7.74
N TYR A 151 -15.26 3.27 7.09
CA TYR A 151 -13.85 3.36 7.44
C TYR A 151 -13.28 4.77 7.17
N LEU A 152 -13.62 5.37 6.02
CA LEU A 152 -13.24 6.75 5.73
C LEU A 152 -13.80 7.73 6.77
N LYS A 153 -15.08 7.59 7.13
CA LYS A 153 -15.70 8.42 8.15
C LYS A 153 -15.06 8.21 9.53
N PHE A 154 -14.74 6.97 9.89
CA PHE A 154 -14.07 6.64 11.15
C PHE A 154 -12.78 7.45 11.35
N THR A 155 -11.94 7.54 10.31
CA THR A 155 -10.67 8.30 10.38
C THR A 155 -10.84 9.81 10.60
N GLN A 156 -12.05 10.35 10.39
CA GLN A 156 -12.38 11.76 10.50
C GLN A 156 -13.14 12.11 11.80
N ASP A 157 -13.71 11.12 12.49
CA ASP A 157 -14.67 11.31 13.59
C ASP A 157 -14.04 11.31 14.99
N HIS A 158 -12.77 11.74 15.08
CA HIS A 158 -12.06 11.84 16.34
C HIS A 158 -12.09 13.28 16.88
N ARG A 159 -12.24 13.44 18.21
CA ARG A 159 -12.10 14.76 18.86
C ARG A 159 -10.67 15.28 18.74
N ALA A 160 -10.49 16.60 18.62
CA ALA A 160 -9.20 17.23 18.31
C ALA A 160 -8.04 16.79 19.24
N GLY A 161 -8.25 16.79 20.56
CA GLY A 161 -7.21 16.36 21.51
C GLY A 161 -6.81 14.89 21.35
N PHE A 162 -7.74 14.02 20.96
CA PHE A 162 -7.43 12.63 20.66
C PHE A 162 -6.68 12.49 19.33
N GLN A 163 -7.06 13.26 18.31
CA GLN A 163 -6.32 13.31 17.04
C GLN A 163 -4.87 13.73 17.27
N GLU A 164 -4.62 14.76 18.06
CA GLU A 164 -3.26 15.19 18.40
C GLU A 164 -2.46 14.11 19.13
N PHE A 165 -3.10 13.39 20.06
CA PHE A 165 -2.49 12.24 20.72
C PHE A 165 -2.12 11.14 19.72
N LEU A 166 -3.02 10.75 18.82
CA LEU A 166 -2.75 9.73 17.80
C LEU A 166 -1.61 10.16 16.86
N LYS A 167 -1.55 11.44 16.49
CA LYS A 167 -0.43 12.00 15.71
C LYS A 167 0.89 11.88 16.45
N LYS A 168 0.93 12.18 17.75
CA LYS A 168 2.13 12.01 18.58
C LYS A 168 2.57 10.54 18.69
N GLN A 169 1.62 9.60 18.74
CA GLN A 169 1.92 8.17 18.81
C GLN A 169 2.42 7.59 17.49
N THR A 170 2.02 8.18 16.36
CA THR A 170 2.43 7.74 15.00
C THR A 170 3.72 8.40 14.53
N LEU A 171 4.09 9.54 15.11
CA LEU A 171 5.31 10.28 14.76
C LEU A 171 6.59 9.44 14.83
N PRO A 172 6.85 8.65 15.89
CA PRO A 172 8.07 7.85 15.96
C PRO A 172 8.14 6.77 14.87
N GLU A 173 7.01 6.22 14.44
CA GLU A 173 6.98 5.17 13.41
C GLU A 173 7.29 5.73 12.02
N ILE A 174 6.78 6.93 11.69
CA ILE A 174 7.14 7.57 10.42
C ILE A 174 8.61 8.02 10.42
N GLU A 175 9.13 8.47 11.56
CA GLU A 175 10.54 8.85 11.70
C GLU A 175 11.46 7.63 11.60
N LYS A 176 11.07 6.50 12.20
CA LYS A 176 11.78 5.23 12.04
C LYS A 176 11.80 4.79 10.58
N SER A 177 10.68 4.93 9.87
CA SER A 177 10.57 4.57 8.45
C SER A 177 11.43 5.47 7.56
N LEU A 178 11.43 6.79 7.80
CA LEU A 178 12.30 7.75 7.11
C LEU A 178 13.79 7.47 7.39
N ASN A 179 14.17 7.17 8.63
CA ASN A 179 15.53 6.77 8.97
C ASN A 179 15.96 5.47 8.28
N ALA A 180 15.06 4.49 8.18
CA ALA A 180 15.32 3.25 7.46
C ALA A 180 15.54 3.49 5.96
N ALA A 181 14.75 4.38 5.35
CA ALA A 181 14.93 4.77 3.95
C ALA A 181 16.26 5.49 3.73
N ILE A 182 16.64 6.41 4.62
CA ILE A 182 17.95 7.10 4.56
C ILE A 182 19.09 6.09 4.63
N LYS A 183 19.05 5.19 5.62
CA LYS A 183 20.06 4.14 5.77
C LYS A 183 20.17 3.28 4.51
N PHE A 184 19.04 2.88 3.95
CA PHE A 184 19.01 2.12 2.71
C PHE A 184 19.72 2.87 1.56
N PHE A 185 19.44 4.15 1.36
CA PHE A 185 20.12 4.94 0.34
C PHE A 185 21.60 5.15 0.64
N ASP A 186 21.99 5.35 1.90
CA ASP A 186 23.39 5.42 2.31
C ASP A 186 24.15 4.15 1.91
N ASP A 187 23.55 2.99 2.19
CA ASP A 187 24.14 1.70 1.85
C ASP A 187 24.25 1.52 0.32
N LEU A 188 23.34 2.09 -0.48
CA LEU A 188 23.45 2.07 -1.95
C LEU A 188 24.48 3.04 -2.50
N LEU A 189 24.55 4.25 -1.96
CA LEU A 189 25.49 5.27 -2.40
C LEU A 189 26.95 4.94 -2.03
N ALA A 190 27.15 4.02 -1.08
CA ALA A 190 28.45 3.44 -0.75
C ALA A 190 28.98 2.47 -1.83
N ASP A 191 28.13 1.95 -2.72
CA ASP A 191 28.55 1.13 -3.86
C ASP A 191 29.09 2.03 -4.99
N ALA A 192 30.32 1.75 -5.42
CA ALA A 192 31.01 2.55 -6.43
C ALA A 192 30.34 2.47 -7.82
N ASP A 193 29.65 1.37 -8.11
CA ASP A 193 29.04 1.08 -9.41
C ASP A 193 27.51 1.23 -9.40
N ILE A 194 26.97 1.94 -8.39
CA ILE A 194 25.52 2.14 -8.25
C ILE A 194 24.94 2.91 -9.45
N LYS A 195 23.82 2.42 -9.98
CA LYS A 195 23.04 3.13 -11.01
C LYS A 195 22.17 4.20 -10.36
N HIS A 196 21.77 5.21 -11.15
CA HIS A 196 20.89 6.30 -10.70
C HIS A 196 21.42 7.06 -9.46
N LYS A 197 22.74 7.19 -9.35
CA LYS A 197 23.40 7.74 -8.16
C LYS A 197 22.85 9.11 -7.75
N ASP A 198 22.63 9.99 -8.72
CA ASP A 198 22.14 11.35 -8.48
C ASP A 198 20.67 11.35 -8.02
N GLU A 199 19.83 10.51 -8.62
CA GLU A 199 18.43 10.35 -8.23
C GLU A 199 18.30 9.72 -6.83
N ILE A 200 19.14 8.74 -6.50
CA ILE A 200 19.18 8.12 -5.17
C ILE A 200 19.66 9.13 -4.13
N ALA A 201 20.69 9.92 -4.43
CA ALA A 201 21.14 10.99 -3.56
C ALA A 201 20.05 12.05 -3.34
N ALA A 202 19.30 12.42 -4.38
CA ALA A 202 18.18 13.34 -4.27
C ALA A 202 17.04 12.77 -3.40
N LEU A 203 16.71 11.48 -3.52
CA LEU A 203 15.72 10.81 -2.69
C LEU A 203 16.17 10.72 -1.23
N LYS A 204 17.47 10.50 -0.98
CA LYS A 204 18.04 10.57 0.36
C LYS A 204 17.88 11.95 0.98
N VAL A 205 18.28 13.01 0.28
CA VAL A 205 18.13 14.40 0.75
C VAL A 205 16.66 14.72 1.03
N LYS A 206 15.75 14.21 0.19
CA LYS A 206 14.32 14.37 0.39
C LYS A 206 13.83 13.67 1.67
N ALA A 207 14.32 12.46 1.94
CA ALA A 207 14.01 11.72 3.18
C ALA A 207 14.56 12.42 4.43
N GLU A 208 15.77 12.97 4.37
CA GLU A 208 16.36 13.81 5.42
C GLU A 208 15.51 15.08 5.66
N GLY A 209 15.04 15.71 4.59
CA GLY A 209 14.07 16.81 4.65
C GLY A 209 12.76 16.41 5.32
N GLY A 210 12.31 15.17 5.12
CA GLY A 210 11.17 14.57 5.83
C GLY A 210 11.40 14.51 7.33
N LEU A 211 12.57 14.05 7.79
CA LEU A 211 12.89 14.05 9.22
C LEU A 211 12.89 15.46 9.82
N ALA A 212 13.29 16.47 9.05
CA ALA A 212 13.26 17.87 9.48
C ALA A 212 11.86 18.53 9.37
N ALA A 213 10.88 17.90 8.71
CA ALA A 213 9.55 18.48 8.50
C ALA A 213 8.80 18.67 9.83
N ALA A 214 7.99 19.74 9.91
CA ALA A 214 7.34 20.17 11.14
C ALA A 214 6.07 19.38 11.48
N THR A 215 5.39 18.79 10.49
CA THR A 215 4.12 18.09 10.67
C THR A 215 4.23 16.61 10.32
N LEU A 216 3.35 15.80 10.92
CA LEU A 216 3.24 14.37 10.59
C LEU A 216 2.80 14.20 9.13
N GLU A 217 1.89 15.04 8.66
CA GLU A 217 1.35 15.00 7.30
C GLU A 217 2.44 15.25 6.26
N ASP A 218 3.31 16.23 6.50
CA ASP A 218 4.46 16.50 5.63
C ASP A 218 5.45 15.34 5.64
N LYS A 219 5.72 14.76 6.83
CA LYS A 219 6.58 13.56 6.97
C LYS A 219 6.04 12.38 6.18
N GLN A 220 4.73 12.11 6.28
CA GLN A 220 4.07 11.01 5.58
C GLN A 220 4.07 11.22 4.07
N LYS A 221 3.78 12.44 3.61
CA LYS A 221 3.84 12.79 2.19
C LYS A 221 5.25 12.60 1.63
N ILE A 222 6.25 13.11 2.34
CA ILE A 222 7.65 12.97 1.91
C ILE A 222 8.07 11.49 1.89
N TYR A 223 7.72 10.72 2.92
CA TYR A 223 7.99 9.29 2.95
C TYR A 223 7.36 8.56 1.77
N PHE A 224 6.10 8.89 1.44
CA PHE A 224 5.43 8.33 0.26
C PHE A 224 6.19 8.66 -1.02
N GLU A 225 6.56 9.92 -1.23
CA GLU A 225 7.26 10.35 -2.45
C GLU A 225 8.68 9.77 -2.56
N VAL A 226 9.33 9.51 -1.43
CA VAL A 226 10.66 8.88 -1.38
C VAL A 226 10.58 7.38 -1.72
N THR A 227 9.54 6.71 -1.23
CA THR A 227 9.33 5.27 -1.45
C THR A 227 8.61 4.96 -2.76
N ASN A 228 8.02 5.97 -3.40
CA ASN A 228 7.31 5.88 -4.68
C ASN A 228 7.82 6.96 -5.64
N SER A 229 9.07 6.81 -6.10
CA SER A 229 9.65 7.72 -7.08
C SER A 229 8.78 7.81 -8.34
N GLU A 230 8.51 9.04 -8.80
CA GLU A 230 7.78 9.29 -10.05
C GLU A 230 8.53 8.74 -11.28
N ASN A 231 9.86 8.58 -11.16
CA ASN A 231 10.67 7.92 -12.16
C ASN A 231 10.60 6.40 -11.98
N LYS A 232 9.85 5.73 -12.88
CA LYS A 232 9.62 4.29 -12.87
C LYS A 232 10.91 3.46 -12.91
N ASP A 233 11.95 3.92 -13.62
CA ASP A 233 13.21 3.18 -13.72
C ASP A 233 13.98 3.22 -12.39
N VAL A 234 14.02 4.39 -11.76
CA VAL A 234 14.61 4.56 -10.42
C VAL A 234 13.81 3.78 -9.38
N PHE A 235 12.48 3.83 -9.43
CA PHE A 235 11.61 3.06 -8.55
C PHE A 235 11.87 1.56 -8.67
N ASN A 236 11.91 1.02 -9.89
CA ASN A 236 12.18 -0.40 -10.13
C ASN A 236 13.58 -0.80 -9.65
N TYR A 237 14.59 0.04 -9.90
CA TYR A 237 15.96 -0.22 -9.46
C TYR A 237 16.11 -0.21 -7.94
N LEU A 238 15.55 0.79 -7.26
CA LEU A 238 15.54 0.88 -5.79
C LEU A 238 14.80 -0.30 -5.17
N ARG A 239 13.71 -0.73 -5.79
CA ARG A 239 12.97 -1.92 -5.39
C ARG A 239 13.87 -3.16 -5.46
N GLU A 240 14.55 -3.42 -6.58
CA GLU A 240 15.49 -4.54 -6.71
C GLU A 240 16.56 -4.51 -5.61
N LYS A 241 17.16 -3.34 -5.38
CA LYS A 241 18.22 -3.18 -4.38
C LYS A 241 17.77 -3.36 -2.93
N TYR A 242 16.52 -3.05 -2.62
CA TYR A 242 15.96 -3.27 -1.29
C TYR A 242 15.84 -4.77 -0.98
N ILE A 243 15.53 -5.57 -2.01
CA ILE A 243 15.38 -7.03 -1.91
C ILE A 243 16.74 -7.71 -1.69
N GLU A 244 17.77 -7.29 -2.44
CA GLU A 244 19.13 -7.85 -2.32
C GLU A 244 19.78 -7.64 -0.94
N LYS A 245 19.30 -6.66 -0.16
CA LYS A 245 19.91 -6.25 1.12
C LYS A 245 19.12 -6.67 2.37
N GLN A 246 18.05 -7.46 2.22
CA GLN A 246 17.39 -8.15 3.33
C GLN A 246 18.08 -9.48 3.65
#